data_AF-A0A7C3WCP8-F1
#
_entry.id   AF-A0A7C3WCP8-F1
#
_cell.length_a   1.000
_cell.length_b   1.000
_cell.length_c   1.000
_cell.angle_alpha   90.00
_cell.angle_beta   90.00
_cell.angle_gamma   90.00
#
_symmetry.space_group_name_H-M   'P 1'
#
loop_
_entity.id
_entity.type
_entity.pdbx_description
1 polymer ?
#
loop_
_entity_poly.entity_id
_entity_poly.type
_entity_poly.pdbx_seq_one_letter_code
_entity_poly.pdbx_strand_id
1 'polypeptide(L)'
;MDIRQVLFLIGLMFSNPIIPDYGLQFLTSLFIGLLLPDFIVNPIDRLVRKVPGVEKFVKLLGKNKRIKTIIPRILAGYFFTYLIGWTFLLIGWLSWFEST
;
A
#
# COMPACT_ATOMS: atom_id res chain seq x y z
N MET A 1 -4.27 -15.44 21.54
CA MET A 1 -3.98 -14.14 20.93
C MET A 1 -5.30 -13.41 20.82
N ASP A 2 -5.41 -12.23 21.43
CA ASP A 2 -6.65 -11.44 21.38
C ASP A 2 -6.84 -10.85 19.96
N ILE A 3 -8.09 -10.69 19.50
CA ILE A 3 -8.43 -10.14 18.18
C ILE A 3 -7.74 -8.78 17.99
N ARG A 4 -7.60 -7.99 19.07
CA ARG A 4 -6.90 -6.70 19.07
C ARG A 4 -5.43 -6.82 18.70
N GLN A 5 -4.74 -7.80 19.27
CA GLN A 5 -3.33 -8.05 18.99
C GLN A 5 -3.13 -8.48 17.53
N VAL A 6 -4.07 -9.25 16.98
CA VAL A 6 -4.09 -9.60 15.54
C VAL A 6 -4.25 -8.36 14.67
N LEU A 7 -5.20 -7.47 15.00
CA LEU A 7 -5.44 -6.23 14.25
C LEU A 7 -4.23 -5.28 14.29
N PHE A 8 -3.60 -5.12 15.46
CA PHE A 8 -2.38 -4.32 15.60
C PHE A 8 -1.20 -4.93 14.85
N LEU A 9 -1.03 -6.26 14.89
CA LEU A 9 0.04 -6.94 14.18
C LEU A 9 -0.12 -6.78 12.67
N ILE A 10 -1.31 -7.04 12.12
CA ILE A 10 -1.62 -6.84 10.70
C ILE A 10 -1.43 -5.36 10.33
N GLY A 11 -1.97 -4.47 11.15
CA GLY A 11 -1.82 -3.03 10.97
C GLY A 11 -0.36 -2.60 10.83
N LEU A 12 0.48 -2.99 11.79
CA LEU A 12 1.92 -2.72 11.78
C LEU A 12 2.64 -3.37 10.60
N MET A 13 2.32 -4.62 10.25
CA MET A 13 2.93 -5.30 9.10
C MET A 13 2.68 -4.57 7.77
N PHE A 14 1.47 -4.01 7.60
CA PHE A 14 1.10 -3.32 6.36
C PHE A 14 1.37 -1.82 6.36
N SER A 15 1.63 -1.21 7.54
CA SER A 15 1.84 0.23 7.67
C SER A 15 3.27 0.63 8.05
N ASN A 16 4.16 -0.30 8.40
CA ASN A 16 5.53 0.01 8.82
C ASN A 16 6.43 0.36 7.62
N PRO A 17 6.91 1.61 7.49
CA PRO A 17 7.80 1.99 6.40
C PRO A 17 9.28 1.69 6.70
N ILE A 18 9.63 1.29 7.94
CA ILE A 18 11.01 1.16 8.45
C ILE A 18 11.50 -0.29 8.42
N ILE A 19 10.62 -1.26 8.70
CA ILE A 19 10.91 -2.69 8.55
C ILE A 19 9.93 -3.25 7.53
N PRO A 20 10.17 -3.02 6.23
CA PRO A 20 9.29 -3.55 5.21
C PRO A 20 9.51 -5.04 5.18
N ASP A 21 8.42 -5.80 5.31
CA ASP A 21 8.39 -7.16 4.77
C ASP A 21 8.44 -7.02 3.24
N TYR A 22 9.64 -6.71 2.71
CA TYR A 22 9.87 -6.26 1.34
C TYR A 22 9.31 -7.24 0.31
N GLY A 23 9.17 -8.53 0.66
CA GLY A 23 8.55 -9.54 -0.18
C GLY A 23 7.03 -9.57 -0.06
N LEU A 24 6.49 -9.74 1.15
CA LEU A 24 5.05 -9.98 1.36
C LEU A 24 4.21 -8.74 1.04
N GLN A 25 4.65 -7.56 1.48
CA GLN A 25 3.92 -6.31 1.23
C GLN A 25 3.95 -5.94 -0.26
N PHE A 26 5.07 -6.23 -0.94
CA PHE A 26 5.20 -6.06 -2.39
C PHE A 26 4.33 -7.04 -3.18
N LEU A 27 4.31 -8.33 -2.79
CA LEU A 27 3.45 -9.32 -3.42
C LEU A 27 1.97 -8.96 -3.24
N THR A 28 1.60 -8.57 -2.01
CA THR A 28 0.23 -8.18 -1.70
C THR A 28 -0.17 -6.92 -2.47
N SER A 29 0.70 -5.91 -2.52
CA SER A 29 0.44 -4.69 -3.30
C SER A 29 0.35 -4.98 -4.79
N LEU A 30 1.20 -5.84 -5.34
CA LEU A 30 1.11 -6.26 -6.73
C LEU A 30 -0.21 -6.98 -7.02
N PHE A 31 -0.63 -7.92 -6.17
CA PHE A 31 -1.91 -8.62 -6.31
C PHE A 31 -3.09 -7.66 -6.27
N ILE A 32 -3.15 -6.77 -5.28
CA ILE A 32 -4.20 -5.76 -5.17
C ILE A 32 -4.18 -4.85 -6.40
N GLY A 33 -3.00 -4.36 -6.81
CA GLY A 33 -2.82 -3.51 -7.97
C GLY A 33 -3.22 -4.14 -9.30
N LEU A 34 -3.06 -5.45 -9.45
CA LEU A 34 -3.49 -6.20 -10.63
C LEU A 34 -5.01 -6.40 -10.67
N LEU A 35 -5.64 -6.58 -9.51
CA LEU A 35 -7.11 -6.70 -9.39
C LEU A 35 -7.84 -5.37 -9.60
N LEU A 36 -7.15 -4.24 -9.42
CA LEU A 36 -7.76 -2.93 -9.58
C LEU A 36 -7.97 -2.57 -11.07
N PRO A 37 -9.15 -2.01 -11.41
CA PRO A 37 -9.43 -1.49 -12.74
C PRO A 37 -8.68 -0.18 -13.00
N ASP A 38 -8.37 0.10 -14.27
CA ASP A 38 -7.53 1.24 -14.67
C ASP A 38 -8.10 2.61 -14.26
N PHE A 39 -9.44 2.73 -14.13
CA PHE A 39 -10.07 3.97 -13.69
C PHE A 39 -9.74 4.33 -12.23
N ILE A 40 -9.35 3.35 -11.39
CA ILE A 40 -8.89 3.57 -10.01
C ILE A 40 -7.38 3.77 -9.97
N VAL A 41 -6.63 3.00 -10.78
CA VAL A 41 -5.17 3.05 -10.80
C VAL A 41 -4.68 4.42 -11.31
N ASN A 42 -5.29 4.95 -12.38
CA ASN A 42 -4.89 6.20 -13.01
C ASN A 42 -4.93 7.44 -12.09
N PRO A 43 -6.00 7.71 -11.32
CA PRO A 43 -6.01 8.85 -10.39
C PRO A 43 -4.98 8.66 -9.28
N ILE A 44 -4.80 7.44 -8.77
CA ILE A 44 -3.81 7.16 -7.71
C ILE A 44 -2.39 7.38 -8.24
N ASP A 45 -2.05 6.86 -9.42
CA ASP A 45 -0.74 7.10 -10.05
C ASP A 45 -0.47 8.59 -10.23
N ARG A 46 -1.47 9.38 -10.67
CA ARG A 46 -1.33 10.84 -10.77
C ARG A 46 -1.08 11.51 -9.42
N LEU A 47 -1.70 11.03 -8.34
CA LEU A 47 -1.47 11.55 -6.99
C LEU A 47 -0.08 11.18 -6.47
N VAL A 48 0.30 9.90 -6.59
CA VAL A 48 1.56 9.37 -6.08
C VAL A 48 2.75 9.96 -6.84
N ARG A 49 2.61 10.27 -8.13
CA ARG A 49 3.66 10.96 -8.91
C ARG A 49 3.96 12.38 -8.45
N LYS A 50 3.05 13.03 -7.69
CA LYS A 50 3.32 14.34 -7.09
C LYS A 50 4.29 14.26 -5.92
N VAL A 51 4.51 13.06 -5.36
CA VAL A 51 5.47 12.84 -4.28
C VAL A 51 6.89 13.03 -4.82
N PRO A 52 7.73 13.84 -4.16
CA PRO A 52 9.10 14.08 -4.61
C PRO A 52 9.88 12.77 -4.68
N GLY A 53 10.56 12.55 -5.81
CA GLY A 53 11.37 11.34 -6.06
C GLY A 53 10.64 10.24 -6.85
N VAL A 54 9.31 10.14 -6.76
CA VAL A 54 8.54 9.10 -7.47
C VAL A 54 8.63 9.30 -8.97
N GLU A 55 8.43 10.52 -9.48
CA GLU A 55 8.46 10.78 -10.92
C GLU A 55 9.83 10.46 -11.55
N LYS A 56 10.93 10.73 -10.81
CA LYS A 56 12.29 10.36 -11.24
C LYS A 56 12.46 8.85 -11.30
N PHE A 57 11.94 8.13 -10.30
CA PHE A 57 11.99 6.67 -10.26
C PHE A 57 11.19 6.03 -11.41
N VAL A 58 9.98 6.55 -11.67
CA VAL A 58 9.13 6.13 -12.79
C VAL A 58 9.82 6.40 -14.13
N LYS A 59 10.47 7.56 -14.31
CA LYS A 59 11.20 7.90 -15.55
C LYS A 59 12.42 7.00 -15.77
N LEU A 60 13.14 6.63 -14.70
CA LEU A 60 14.30 5.73 -14.78
C LEU A 60 13.89 4.31 -15.20
N LEU A 61 12.84 3.77 -14.59
CA LEU A 61 12.37 2.40 -14.85
C LEU A 61 11.46 2.29 -16.09
N GLY A 62 10.81 3.39 -16.49
CA GLY A 62 9.81 3.46 -17.55
C GLY A 62 10.34 3.31 -18.98
N LYS A 63 11.62 2.95 -19.18
CA LYS A 63 12.19 2.67 -20.51
C LYS A 63 11.53 1.47 -21.20
N ASN A 64 10.93 0.55 -20.43
CA ASN A 64 10.22 -0.62 -20.95
C ASN A 64 8.69 -0.42 -20.94
N LYS A 65 8.02 -0.74 -22.06
CA LYS A 65 6.55 -0.63 -22.19
C LYS A 65 5.78 -1.43 -21.12
N ARG A 66 6.27 -2.63 -20.77
CA ARG A 66 5.67 -3.47 -19.71
C ARG A 66 5.78 -2.83 -18.33
N ILE A 67 6.95 -2.28 -18.01
CA ILE A 67 7.23 -1.64 -16.72
C ILE A 67 6.38 -0.37 -16.55
N LYS A 68 6.17 0.39 -17.62
CA LYS A 68 5.31 1.58 -17.63
C LYS A 68 3.84 1.28 -17.27
N THR A 69 3.40 0.05 -17.50
CA THR A 69 2.03 -0.40 -17.20
C THR A 69 1.92 -0.99 -15.78
N ILE A 70 2.98 -1.68 -15.33
CA ILE A 70 3.01 -2.36 -14.02
C ILE A 70 3.28 -1.38 -12.88
N ILE A 71 4.15 -0.38 -13.05
CA ILE A 71 4.49 0.57 -11.98
C ILE A 71 3.26 1.28 -11.41
N PRO A 72 2.36 1.88 -12.23
CA PRO A 72 1.15 2.52 -11.71
C PRO A 72 0.31 1.58 -10.84
N ARG A 73 0.20 0.32 -11.25
CA ARG A 73 -0.55 -0.72 -10.53
C ARG A 73 0.12 -1.08 -9.21
N ILE A 74 1.44 -1.25 -9.19
CA ILE A 74 2.20 -1.48 -7.95
C ILE A 74 2.03 -0.29 -6.99
N LEU A 75 2.17 0.94 -7.48
CA LEU A 75 2.00 2.15 -6.66
C LEU A 75 0.59 2.25 -6.09
N ALA A 76 -0.44 1.98 -6.90
CA ALA A 76 -1.81 1.93 -6.43
C ALA A 76 -2.03 0.81 -5.41
N GLY A 77 -1.47 -0.36 -5.66
CA GLY A 77 -1.47 -1.48 -4.72
C GLY A 77 -0.84 -1.10 -3.38
N TYR A 78 0.31 -0.42 -3.40
CA TYR A 78 0.99 0.05 -2.20
C TYR A 78 0.12 1.05 -1.43
N PHE A 79 -0.49 2.00 -2.13
CA PHE A 79 -1.41 2.94 -1.52
C PHE A 79 -2.53 2.21 -0.75
N PHE A 80 -3.13 1.18 -1.35
CA PHE A 80 -4.18 0.40 -0.70
C PHE A 80 -3.67 -0.51 0.43
N THR A 81 -2.49 -1.14 0.31
CA THR A 81 -1.94 -1.91 1.44
C THR A 81 -1.69 -1.02 2.64
N TYR A 82 -1.14 0.19 2.44
CA TYR A 82 -1.02 1.16 3.52
C TYR A 82 -2.40 1.53 4.08
N LEU A 83 -3.36 1.89 3.22
CA LEU A 83 -4.71 2.27 3.66
C LEU A 83 -5.38 1.16 4.50
N ILE A 84 -5.22 -0.10 4.09
CA ILE A 84 -5.68 -1.27 4.85
C ILE A 84 -4.97 -1.35 6.21
N GLY A 85 -3.63 -1.25 6.24
CA GLY A 85 -2.86 -1.28 7.49
C GLY A 85 -3.27 -0.18 8.48
N TRP A 86 -3.41 1.06 8.00
CA TRP A 86 -3.88 2.19 8.80
C TRP A 86 -5.32 2.00 9.30
N THR A 87 -6.20 1.42 8.48
CA THR A 87 -7.58 1.11 8.89
C THR A 87 -7.59 0.09 10.03
N PHE A 88 -6.78 -0.97 9.93
CA PHE A 88 -6.66 -1.97 10.99
C PHE A 88 -6.08 -1.41 12.29
N LEU A 89 -5.07 -0.54 12.20
CA LEU A 89 -4.55 0.19 13.36
C LEU A 89 -5.60 1.08 14.00
N LEU A 90 -6.38 1.81 13.20
CA LEU A 90 -7.43 2.69 13.70
C LEU A 90 -8.54 1.90 14.40
N ILE A 91 -8.97 0.77 13.83
CA ILE A 91 -9.97 -0.11 14.45
C ILE A 91 -9.42 -0.70 15.75
N GLY A 92 -8.18 -1.17 15.76
CA GLY A 92 -7.52 -1.65 16.99
C GLY A 92 -7.47 -0.56 18.06
N TRP A 93 -7.14 0.68 17.68
CA TRP A 93 -7.11 1.84 18.57
C TRP A 93 -8.51 2.22 19.10
N LEU A 94 -9.53 2.27 18.26
CA LEU A 94 -10.90 2.60 18.69
C LEU A 94 -11.47 1.52 19.62
N SER A 95 -11.21 0.24 19.33
CA SER A 95 -11.61 -0.89 20.18
C SER A 95 -10.98 -0.85 21.57
N TRP A 96 -9.81 -0.19 21.71
CA TRP A 96 -9.16 0.03 22.99
C TRP A 96 -9.97 0.99 23.87
N PHE A 97 -10.47 2.10 23.30
CA PHE A 97 -11.26 3.10 24.02
C PHE A 97 -12.66 2.63 24.41
N GLU A 98 -13.29 1.74 23.65
CA GLU A 98 -14.59 1.16 24.02
C GLU A 98 -14.52 0.20 25.22
N SER A 99 -13.31 -0.20 25.63
CA SER A 99 -13.10 -1.20 26.69
C SER A 99 -12.57 -0.64 28.00
N THR A 100 -12.38 0.68 28.06
CA THR A 100 -11.99 1.47 29.24
C THR A 100 -13.16 2.34 29.67
#